data_AF-A0A1V4QGP1-F1
#
_entry.id   AF-A0A1V4QGP1-F1
#
_cell.length_a   1.000
_cell.length_b   1.000
_cell.length_c   1.000
_cell.angle_alpha   90.00
_cell.angle_beta   90.00
_cell.angle_gamma   90.00
#
_symmetry.space_group_name_H-M   'P 1'
#
loop_
_entity.id
_entity.type
_entity.pdbx_description
1 polymer ?
#
loop_
_entity_poly.entity_id
_entity_poly.type
_entity_poly.pdbx_seq_one_letter_code
_entity_poly.pdbx_strand_id
1 'polypeptide(L)'
;ETFDSYLLDRFYPPLHEFPERDEYFRRAENGELLVLSVAPPDENRQRRKNIMQRNWISCLLSDLVFIPYAPKGSKTYTTAKRLVKADIPVFTLEHSIAKELHQLGIPGFNRKTVRSLIEQAGAKKYGREKVQEVDASFEVTPYKPPEKRIIQGEIKFVKENEEE
;
A
#
# COMPACT_ATOMS: atom_id res chain seq x y z
N GLU A 1 -4.29 7.60 13.39
CA GLU A 1 -4.80 6.22 13.26
C GLU A 1 -3.99 5.34 14.19
N THR A 2 -4.63 4.60 15.09
CA THR A 2 -3.99 3.59 15.97
C THR A 2 -4.24 2.18 15.41
N PHE A 3 -3.46 1.18 15.82
CA PHE A 3 -3.73 -0.21 15.43
C PHE A 3 -5.15 -0.65 15.79
N ASP A 4 -5.64 -0.31 16.97
CA ASP A 4 -7.00 -0.67 17.39
C ASP A 4 -8.06 -0.10 16.45
N SER A 5 -7.97 1.20 16.15
CA SER A 5 -8.90 1.85 15.22
C SER A 5 -8.83 1.21 13.82
N TYR A 6 -7.63 0.86 13.36
CA TYR A 6 -7.42 0.26 12.05
C TYR A 6 -7.94 -1.18 11.95
N LEU A 7 -7.65 -2.02 12.96
CA LEU A 7 -8.03 -3.44 12.96
C LEU A 7 -9.53 -3.61 13.17
N LEU A 8 -10.16 -2.81 14.04
CA LEU A 8 -11.60 -2.86 14.27
C LEU A 8 -12.40 -2.54 13.01
N ASP A 9 -11.97 -1.54 12.23
CA ASP A 9 -12.60 -1.17 10.95
C ASP A 9 -12.49 -2.30 9.90
N ARG A 10 -11.48 -3.16 9.99
CA ARG A 10 -11.19 -4.23 9.01
C ARG A 10 -11.84 -5.55 9.37
N PHE A 11 -11.96 -5.83 10.65
CA PHE A 11 -12.70 -7.00 11.15
C PHE A 11 -14.15 -6.66 11.49
N TYR A 12 -14.74 -5.65 10.83
CA TYR A 12 -16.17 -5.41 10.89
C TYR A 12 -16.95 -6.58 10.26
N PRO A 13 -18.15 -6.95 10.75
CA PRO A 13 -18.94 -8.03 10.18
C PRO A 13 -19.09 -7.99 8.65
N PRO A 14 -18.98 -9.14 7.96
CA PRO A 14 -18.82 -10.49 8.50
C PRO A 14 -17.37 -10.87 8.83
N LEU A 15 -16.39 -10.00 8.54
CA LEU A 15 -14.96 -10.33 8.72
C LEU A 15 -14.54 -10.50 10.19
N HIS A 16 -15.40 -10.18 11.15
CA HIS A 16 -15.18 -10.49 12.56
C HIS A 16 -14.97 -11.98 12.87
N GLU A 17 -15.46 -12.88 12.01
CA GLU A 17 -15.29 -14.33 12.14
C GLU A 17 -14.01 -14.84 11.46
N PHE A 18 -13.17 -13.94 10.95
CA PHE A 18 -11.93 -14.33 10.29
C PHE A 18 -11.05 -15.12 11.28
N PRO A 19 -10.65 -16.38 10.97
CA PRO A 19 -9.99 -17.26 11.93
C PRO A 19 -8.70 -16.70 12.55
N GLU A 20 -8.02 -15.78 11.85
CA GLU A 20 -6.77 -15.19 12.31
C GLU A 20 -6.97 -13.80 12.93
N ARG A 21 -8.21 -13.32 13.10
CA ARG A 21 -8.51 -11.99 13.67
C ARG A 21 -7.73 -11.74 14.94
N ASP A 22 -7.81 -12.66 15.91
CA ASP A 22 -7.21 -12.50 17.22
C ASP A 22 -5.67 -12.46 17.16
N GLU A 23 -5.07 -13.08 16.14
CA GLU A 23 -3.63 -13.02 15.91
C GLU A 23 -3.19 -11.61 15.48
N TYR A 24 -4.00 -10.87 14.71
CA TYR A 24 -3.69 -9.47 14.37
C TYR A 24 -3.73 -8.56 15.60
N PHE A 25 -4.72 -8.74 16.48
CA PHE A 25 -4.81 -7.98 17.73
C PHE A 25 -3.64 -8.31 18.67
N ARG A 26 -3.31 -9.59 18.85
CA ARG A 26 -2.13 -10.02 19.63
C ARG A 26 -0.83 -9.38 19.13
N ARG A 27 -0.61 -9.36 17.81
CA ARG A 27 0.57 -8.74 17.21
C ARG A 27 0.62 -7.24 17.44
N ALA A 28 -0.52 -6.56 17.38
CA ALA A 28 -0.60 -5.14 17.68
C ALA A 28 -0.25 -4.85 19.14
N GLU A 29 -0.82 -5.62 20.08
CA GLU A 29 -0.54 -5.50 21.53
C GLU A 29 0.93 -5.74 21.85
N ASN A 30 1.58 -6.67 21.14
CA ASN A 30 2.99 -7.00 21.33
C ASN A 30 3.98 -6.09 20.58
N GLY A 31 3.51 -5.08 19.84
CA GLY A 31 4.39 -4.23 19.02
C GLY A 31 5.04 -4.95 17.84
N GLU A 32 4.46 -6.06 17.38
CA GLU A 32 4.96 -6.88 16.25
C GLU A 32 4.49 -6.34 14.89
N LEU A 33 3.75 -5.23 14.87
CA LEU A 33 3.25 -4.58 13.66
C LEU A 33 3.89 -3.22 13.43
N LEU A 34 4.09 -2.86 12.17
CA LEU A 34 4.61 -1.55 11.73
C LEU A 34 3.58 -0.84 10.84
N VAL A 35 3.27 0.43 11.16
CA VAL A 35 2.48 1.31 10.28
C VAL A 35 3.40 2.29 9.58
N LEU A 36 3.30 2.35 8.25
CA LEU A 36 3.99 3.33 7.42
C LEU A 36 2.99 4.31 6.81
N SER A 37 3.26 5.60 6.94
CA SER A 37 2.49 6.65 6.26
C SER A 37 3.35 7.35 5.21
N VAL A 38 2.76 7.61 4.05
CA VAL A 38 3.36 8.44 2.98
C VAL A 38 2.83 9.88 3.01
N ALA A 39 1.87 10.16 3.88
CA ALA A 39 1.27 11.48 4.04
C ALA A 39 1.94 12.22 5.22
N PRO A 40 2.15 13.54 5.10
CA PRO A 40 2.55 14.38 6.22
C PRO A 40 1.59 14.23 7.41
N PRO A 41 2.09 14.39 8.66
CA PRO A 41 1.28 14.17 9.87
C PRO A 41 0.10 15.15 10.01
N ASP A 42 0.19 16.33 9.41
CA ASP A 42 -0.82 17.38 9.41
C ASP A 42 -1.86 17.23 8.27
N GLU A 43 -1.68 16.25 7.38
CA GLU A 43 -2.55 16.07 6.23
C GLU A 43 -3.82 15.27 6.56
N ASN A 44 -4.90 15.98 6.85
CA ASN A 44 -6.19 15.39 7.23
C ASN A 44 -6.96 14.73 6.07
N ARG A 45 -6.59 14.99 4.80
CA ARG A 45 -7.31 14.48 3.62
C ARG A 45 -6.42 13.63 2.74
N GLN A 46 -6.89 12.41 2.46
CA GLN A 46 -6.23 11.50 1.52
C GLN A 46 -6.30 12.04 0.08
N ARG A 47 -5.20 12.63 -0.40
CA ARG A 47 -5.09 13.06 -1.81
C ARG A 47 -4.91 11.86 -2.72
N ARG A 48 -5.41 11.95 -3.95
CA ARG A 48 -5.23 10.90 -4.99
C ARG A 48 -3.76 10.52 -5.18
N LYS A 49 -2.85 11.50 -5.12
CA LYS A 49 -1.39 11.28 -5.20
C LYS A 49 -0.90 10.34 -4.09
N ASN A 50 -1.28 10.62 -2.85
CA ASN A 50 -0.88 9.83 -1.67
C ASN A 50 -1.45 8.41 -1.75
N ILE A 51 -2.69 8.24 -2.22
CA ILE A 51 -3.30 6.91 -2.41
C ILE A 51 -2.48 6.08 -3.41
N MET A 52 -2.14 6.65 -4.57
CA MET A 52 -1.35 5.93 -5.59
C MET A 52 0.07 5.63 -5.11
N GLN A 53 0.70 6.57 -4.39
CA GLN A 53 2.05 6.41 -3.86
C GLN A 53 2.11 5.36 -2.74
N ARG A 54 1.13 5.36 -1.84
CA ARG A 54 0.98 4.34 -0.79
C ARG A 54 0.85 2.93 -1.38
N ASN A 55 -0.06 2.74 -2.36
CA ASN A 55 -0.20 1.43 -3.01
C ASN A 55 1.09 0.98 -3.70
N TRP A 56 1.81 1.92 -4.32
CA TRP A 56 3.10 1.63 -4.96
C TRP A 56 4.15 1.19 -3.94
N ILE A 57 4.28 1.88 -2.81
CA ILE A 57 5.21 1.52 -1.74
C ILE A 57 4.83 0.17 -1.12
N SER A 58 3.55 -0.11 -0.88
CA SER A 58 3.11 -1.42 -0.39
C SER A 58 3.57 -2.55 -1.32
N CYS A 59 3.46 -2.36 -2.64
CA CYS A 59 3.96 -3.34 -3.60
C CYS A 59 5.48 -3.47 -3.60
N LEU A 60 6.23 -2.37 -3.44
CA LEU A 60 7.70 -2.40 -3.40
C LEU A 60 8.26 -3.09 -2.16
N LEU A 61 7.53 -3.05 -1.04
CA LEU A 61 7.91 -3.71 0.20
C LEU A 61 7.52 -5.21 0.22
N SER A 62 6.85 -5.70 -0.82
CA SER A 62 6.38 -7.08 -0.89
C SER A 62 7.30 -7.93 -1.76
N ASP A 63 7.60 -9.16 -1.32
CA ASP A 63 8.31 -10.15 -2.15
C ASP A 63 7.43 -10.67 -3.30
N LEU A 64 6.12 -10.73 -3.05
CA LEU A 64 5.10 -11.18 -4.00
C LEU A 64 3.84 -10.32 -3.87
N VAL A 65 3.28 -9.88 -5.00
CA VAL A 65 2.03 -9.13 -5.05
C VAL A 65 0.91 -10.00 -5.61
N PHE A 66 -0.15 -10.18 -4.83
CA PHE A 66 -1.38 -10.83 -5.29
C PHE A 66 -2.43 -9.80 -5.70
N ILE A 67 -2.94 -9.90 -6.93
CA ILE A 67 -4.03 -9.05 -7.42
C ILE A 67 -5.22 -9.93 -7.78
N PRO A 68 -6.28 -9.99 -6.95
CA PRO A 68 -7.42 -10.87 -7.21
C PRO A 68 -8.27 -10.41 -8.40
N TYR A 69 -8.35 -9.09 -8.62
CA TYR A 69 -9.17 -8.50 -9.68
C TYR A 69 -8.72 -7.07 -9.99
N ALA A 70 -8.63 -6.75 -11.28
CA ALA A 70 -8.36 -5.39 -11.74
C ALA A 70 -8.93 -5.16 -13.15
N PRO A 71 -10.14 -4.59 -13.28
CA PRO A 71 -10.69 -4.28 -14.59
C PRO A 71 -9.91 -3.14 -15.23
N LYS A 72 -9.88 -3.11 -16.56
CA LYS A 72 -9.23 -2.06 -17.34
C LYS A 72 -9.74 -0.67 -16.91
N GLY A 73 -8.82 0.27 -16.78
CA GLY A 73 -9.12 1.64 -16.33
C GLY A 73 -9.21 1.81 -14.81
N SER A 74 -9.19 0.73 -14.02
CA SER A 74 -9.11 0.84 -12.56
C SER A 74 -7.72 1.32 -12.07
N LYS A 75 -7.69 1.84 -10.85
CA LYS A 75 -6.42 2.20 -10.18
C LYS A 75 -5.54 0.97 -10.01
N THR A 76 -6.13 -0.15 -9.61
CA THR A 76 -5.43 -1.44 -9.47
C THR A 76 -4.81 -1.89 -10.80
N TYR A 77 -5.53 -1.76 -11.92
CA TYR A 77 -5.00 -2.12 -13.24
C TYR A 77 -3.82 -1.24 -13.64
N THR A 78 -3.92 0.06 -13.35
CA THR A 78 -2.83 1.02 -13.58
C THR A 78 -1.59 0.64 -12.76
N THR A 79 -1.77 0.24 -11.50
CA THR A 79 -0.68 -0.27 -10.65
C THR A 79 -0.13 -1.58 -11.20
N ALA A 80 -0.96 -2.55 -11.56
CA ALA A 80 -0.55 -3.84 -12.11
C ALA A 80 0.35 -3.67 -13.34
N LYS A 81 -0.02 -2.78 -14.27
CA LYS A 81 0.81 -2.46 -15.43
C LYS A 81 2.18 -1.89 -15.03
N ARG A 82 2.24 -1.08 -13.97
CA ARG A 82 3.52 -0.54 -13.45
C ARG A 82 4.36 -1.63 -12.79
N LEU A 83 3.75 -2.58 -12.08
CA LEU A 83 4.46 -3.71 -11.46
C LEU A 83 5.13 -4.59 -12.50
N VAL A 84 4.37 -5.01 -13.53
CA VAL A 84 4.92 -5.81 -14.64
C VAL A 84 6.08 -5.09 -15.33
N LYS A 85 5.94 -3.77 -15.56
CA LYS A 85 7.01 -2.98 -16.19
C LYS A 85 8.27 -2.83 -15.31
N ALA A 86 8.11 -2.92 -14.00
CA ALA A 86 9.18 -2.81 -13.02
C ALA A 86 9.77 -4.18 -12.61
N ASP A 87 9.33 -5.26 -13.25
CA ASP A 87 9.73 -6.64 -12.95
C ASP A 87 9.48 -7.04 -11.48
N ILE A 88 8.42 -6.49 -10.89
CA ILE A 88 8.01 -6.86 -9.53
C ILE A 88 7.17 -8.14 -9.60
N PRO A 89 7.51 -9.19 -8.82
CA PRO A 89 6.76 -10.45 -8.83
C PRO A 89 5.29 -10.25 -8.50
N VAL A 90 4.43 -10.56 -9.47
CA VAL A 90 2.98 -10.40 -9.35
C VAL A 90 2.26 -11.63 -9.88
N PHE A 91 1.18 -12.01 -9.22
CA PHE A 91 0.32 -13.10 -9.67
C PHE A 91 -1.16 -12.79 -9.43
N THR A 92 -2.03 -13.54 -10.10
CA THR A 92 -3.48 -13.39 -10.03
C THR A 92 -4.17 -14.74 -9.90
N LEU A 93 -5.49 -14.73 -9.75
CA LEU A 93 -6.34 -15.92 -9.83
C LEU A 93 -6.32 -16.50 -11.24
N GLU A 94 -6.21 -17.82 -11.34
CA GLU A 94 -6.46 -18.58 -12.58
C GLU A 94 -7.98 -18.68 -12.82
N HIS A 95 -8.57 -17.56 -13.26
CA HIS A 95 -10.00 -17.46 -13.48
C HIS A 95 -10.33 -16.39 -14.54
N SER A 96 -11.43 -16.57 -15.26
CA SER A 96 -11.85 -15.66 -16.34
C SER A 96 -12.04 -14.20 -15.87
N ILE A 97 -12.38 -14.00 -14.60
CA ILE A 97 -12.49 -12.67 -13.97
C ILE A 97 -11.17 -11.87 -14.02
N ALA A 98 -10.03 -12.56 -14.11
CA ALA A 98 -8.70 -11.97 -14.17
C ALA A 98 -8.16 -11.85 -15.62
N LYS A 99 -9.01 -12.00 -16.65
CA LYS A 99 -8.60 -11.94 -18.07
C LYS A 99 -7.75 -10.70 -18.40
N GLU A 100 -8.13 -9.54 -17.90
CA GLU A 100 -7.39 -8.28 -18.11
C GLU A 100 -5.99 -8.31 -17.50
N LEU A 101 -5.79 -9.01 -16.38
CA LEU A 101 -4.48 -9.18 -15.75
C LEU A 101 -3.62 -10.18 -16.53
N HIS A 102 -4.21 -11.27 -17.02
CA HIS A 102 -3.51 -12.22 -17.89
C HIS A 102 -3.03 -11.57 -19.19
N GLN A 103 -3.80 -10.62 -19.74
CA GLN A 103 -3.38 -9.83 -20.91
C GLN A 103 -2.15 -8.95 -20.64
N LEU A 104 -1.87 -8.62 -19.37
CA LEU A 104 -0.64 -7.93 -18.98
C LEU A 104 0.55 -8.89 -18.79
N GLY A 105 0.36 -10.19 -19.00
CA GLY A 105 1.38 -11.22 -18.76
C GLY A 105 1.44 -11.71 -17.31
N ILE A 106 0.45 -11.37 -16.47
CA ILE A 106 0.45 -11.77 -15.05
C ILE A 106 0.01 -13.24 -14.94
N PRO A 107 0.82 -14.13 -14.33
CA PRO A 107 0.51 -15.54 -14.20
C PRO A 107 -0.67 -15.78 -13.26
N GLY A 108 -1.53 -16.72 -13.64
CA GLY A 108 -2.67 -17.19 -12.85
C GLY A 108 -2.31 -18.38 -11.98
N PHE A 109 -2.79 -18.40 -10.74
CA PHE A 109 -2.67 -19.53 -9.84
C PHE A 109 -4.03 -19.88 -9.24
N ASN A 110 -4.20 -21.16 -8.93
CA ASN A 110 -5.33 -21.68 -8.18
C ASN A 110 -4.86 -22.14 -6.79
N ARG A 111 -5.80 -22.58 -5.95
CA ARG A 111 -5.51 -23.02 -4.58
C ARG A 111 -4.44 -24.13 -4.49
N LYS A 112 -4.32 -24.98 -5.50
CA LYS A 112 -3.36 -26.09 -5.53
C LYS A 112 -1.96 -25.62 -5.94
N THR A 113 -1.86 -24.65 -6.85
CA THR A 113 -0.59 -24.21 -7.43
C THR A 113 0.04 -23.02 -6.70
N VAL A 114 -0.77 -22.17 -6.06
CA VAL A 114 -0.29 -20.97 -5.34
C VAL A 114 0.64 -21.33 -4.19
N ARG A 115 0.46 -22.49 -3.57
CA ARG A 115 1.29 -22.95 -2.45
C ARG A 115 2.75 -23.06 -2.85
N SER A 116 3.02 -23.73 -3.97
CA SER A 116 4.39 -23.93 -4.46
C SER A 116 5.07 -22.61 -4.81
N LEU A 117 4.33 -21.64 -5.38
CA LEU A 117 4.84 -20.29 -5.66
C LEU A 117 5.29 -19.59 -4.37
N ILE A 118 4.42 -19.59 -3.35
CA ILE A 118 4.67 -18.90 -2.08
C ILE A 118 5.85 -19.56 -1.34
N GLU A 119 5.91 -20.90 -1.31
CA GLU A 119 7.04 -21.64 -0.70
C GLU A 119 8.36 -21.39 -1.45
N GLN A 120 8.34 -21.30 -2.79
CA GLN A 120 9.53 -20.95 -3.60
C GLN A 120 10.04 -19.53 -3.36
N ALA A 121 9.14 -18.60 -3.03
CA ALA A 121 9.51 -17.24 -2.62
C ALA A 121 10.04 -17.16 -1.17
N GLY A 122 10.22 -18.29 -0.49
CA GLY A 122 10.82 -18.36 0.83
C GLY A 122 9.82 -18.32 1.99
N ALA A 123 8.52 -18.36 1.70
CA ALA A 123 7.53 -18.43 2.77
C ALA A 123 7.64 -19.75 3.53
N LYS A 124 7.69 -19.64 4.86
CA LYS A 124 7.66 -20.79 5.76
C LYS A 124 6.25 -20.99 6.27
N LYS A 125 5.89 -22.24 6.55
CA LYS A 125 4.65 -22.53 7.28
C LYS A 125 4.72 -21.80 8.62
N TYR A 126 3.69 -21.03 8.96
CA TYR A 126 3.66 -20.33 10.22
C TYR A 126 3.79 -21.32 11.38
N GLY A 127 4.81 -21.11 12.20
CA GLY A 127 5.01 -21.75 13.49
C GLY A 127 5.15 -20.66 14.54
N ARG A 128 4.75 -20.95 15.79
CA ARG A 128 5.03 -20.08 16.94
C ARG A 128 6.52 -20.14 17.27
N GLU A 129 7.36 -19.59 16.40
CA GLU A 129 8.77 -19.36 16.73
C GLU A 129 8.87 -18.17 17.68
N LYS A 130 9.80 -18.25 18.64
CA LYS A 130 10.06 -17.12 19.54
C LYS A 130 10.60 -15.96 18.71
N VAL A 131 9.91 -14.83 18.76
CA VAL A 131 10.36 -13.57 18.15
C VAL A 131 11.74 -13.26 18.71
N GLN A 132 12.75 -13.20 17.84
CA GLN A 132 14.02 -12.58 18.21
C GLN A 132 13.74 -11.08 18.33
N GLU A 133 14.03 -10.51 19.50
CA GLU A 133 14.01 -9.07 19.68
C GLU A 133 15.01 -8.45 18.70
N VAL A 134 14.48 -7.71 17.73
CA VAL A 134 15.30 -6.90 16.84
C VAL A 134 15.31 -5.51 17.43
N ASP A 135 16.50 -4.99 17.74
CA ASP A 135 16.65 -3.62 18.21
C ASP A 135 16.26 -2.66 17.08
N ALA A 136 15.04 -2.13 17.15
CA ALA A 136 14.45 -1.21 16.19
C ALA A 136 14.74 0.26 16.57
N SER A 137 15.91 0.54 17.15
CA SER A 137 16.36 1.92 17.39
C SER A 137 16.74 2.58 16.06
N PHE A 138 15.75 3.22 15.43
CA PHE A 138 15.97 4.11 14.30
C PHE A 138 15.96 5.56 14.79
N GLU A 139 16.98 6.35 14.42
CA GLU A 139 16.93 7.80 14.63
C GLU A 139 15.81 8.41 13.78
N VAL A 140 14.73 8.81 14.44
CA VAL A 140 13.63 9.53 13.78
C VAL A 140 14.08 10.97 13.55
N THR A 141 14.53 11.29 12.34
CA THR A 141 14.73 12.69 11.97
C THR A 141 13.38 13.38 11.84
N PRO A 142 13.09 14.46 12.59
CA PRO A 142 11.83 15.18 12.46
C PRO A 142 11.67 15.71 11.03
N TYR A 143 10.51 15.44 10.43
CA TYR A 143 10.17 15.92 9.10
C TYR A 143 10.18 17.45 9.05
N LYS A 144 11.02 18.03 8.20
CA LYS A 144 10.97 19.47 7.85
C LYS A 144 10.18 19.62 6.55
N PRO A 145 8.98 20.25 6.56
CA PRO A 145 8.24 20.49 5.34
C PRO A 145 9.08 21.36 4.38
N PRO A 146 9.05 21.10 3.06
CA PRO A 146 9.73 21.95 2.10
C PRO A 146 9.15 23.36 2.14
N GLU A 147 10.01 24.38 2.11
CA GLU A 147 9.58 25.77 2.03
C GLU A 147 8.71 25.96 0.78
N LYS A 148 7.51 26.51 0.97
CA LYS A 148 6.61 26.85 -0.13
C LYS A 148 7.28 27.94 -0.97
N ARG A 149 7.90 27.56 -2.09
CA ARG A 149 8.24 28.53 -3.14
C ARG A 149 6.94 29.05 -3.72
N ILE A 150 6.66 30.34 -3.53
CA ILE A 150 5.60 31.04 -4.24
C ILE A 150 6.05 31.12 -5.71
N ILE A 151 5.43 30.33 -6.59
CA ILE A 151 5.73 30.31 -8.04
C ILE A 151 4.84 31.33 -8.80
N GLN A 152 3.87 31.95 -8.13
CA GLN A 152 3.13 33.06 -8.74
C GLN A 152 3.96 34.33 -8.67
N GLY A 153 4.49 34.75 -9.82
CA GLY A 153 5.07 36.08 -9.98
C GLY A 153 4.05 37.15 -9.60
N GLU A 154 4.53 38.22 -8.97
CA GLU A 154 3.72 39.40 -8.65
C GLU A 154 3.03 39.90 -9.94
N ILE A 155 1.70 39.84 -9.97
CA ILE A 155 0.93 40.55 -10.98
C ILE A 155 1.01 42.03 -10.61
N LYS A 156 1.86 42.78 -11.31
CA LYS A 156 1.89 44.24 -11.21
C LYS A 156 0.67 44.80 -11.92
N PHE A 157 -0.33 45.22 -11.16
CA PHE A 157 -1.41 46.04 -11.69
C PHE A 157 -0.84 47.43 -12.01
N VAL A 158 -0.70 47.73 -13.30
CA VAL A 158 -0.40 49.09 -13.76
C VAL A 158 -1.66 49.91 -13.49
N LYS A 159 -1.56 50.92 -12.63
CA LYS A 159 -2.60 51.95 -12.53
C LYS A 159 -2.49 52.81 -13.79
N GLU A 160 -3.47 52.70 -14.67
CA GLU A 160 -3.67 53.70 -15.71
C GLU A 160 -4.12 54.99 -15.01
N ASN A 161 -3.31 56.04 -15.18
CA ASN A 161 -3.73 57.40 -14.92
C ASN A 161 -4.72 57.78 -16.03
N GLU A 162 -5.98 58.00 -15.69
CA GLU A 162 -6.85 58.83 -16.51
C GLU A 162 -6.72 60.26 -15.98
N GLU A 163 -5.93 61.05 -16.70
CA GLU A 163 -6.01 62.50 -16.73
C GLU A 163 -7.25 62.89 -17.54
N GLU A 164 -8.18 63.61 -16.90
CA GLU A 164 -8.82 64.83 -17.44
C GLU A 164 -9.50 65.61 -16.29
#